data_AF-A0A2S2R0N3-F1
#
_entry.id   AF-A0A2S2R0N3-F1
#
_cell.length_a   1.000
_cell.length_b   1.000
_cell.length_c   1.000
_cell.angle_alpha   90.00
_cell.angle_beta   90.00
_cell.angle_gamma   90.00
#
_symmetry.space_group_name_H-M   'P 1'
#
loop_
_entity.id
_entity.type
_entity.pdbx_description
1 polymer ?
#
loop_
_entity_poly.entity_id
_entity_poly.type
_entity_poly.pdbx_seq_one_letter_code
_entity_poly.pdbx_strand_id
1 'polypeptide(L)'
;MARSYTVIIIGSGVSGIAAATKLLKNKFNNFIILEAENRIGGRIQTLPFGDGHIELGAQWIHGEEGNVVYNMASDQNLVSDRRETMQQFMNSTFVTSSGCEIKSDRLREYIKVAYSVFDDSPKDDLERFMSLGELFHKRTENILIDSEELPLKQFINWCQHYQNSYNGSDNWFEASAINIDTYKTCPGYPAISWKSKGFSTIIDLLQVWKYTAPVN
;
A
#
# COMPACT_ATOMS: atom_id res chain seq x y z
N MET A 1 -42.05 11.99 -12.08
CA MET A 1 -41.30 13.20 -11.66
C MET A 1 -39.83 12.84 -11.56
N ALA A 2 -38.92 13.71 -11.99
CA ALA A 2 -37.49 13.50 -11.78
C ALA A 2 -37.18 13.54 -10.28
N ARG A 3 -36.36 12.59 -9.79
CA ARG A 3 -35.82 12.70 -8.43
C ARG A 3 -34.87 13.89 -8.37
N SER A 4 -35.04 14.74 -7.37
CA SER A 4 -34.15 15.88 -7.09
C SER A 4 -33.29 15.55 -5.89
N TYR A 5 -31.98 15.75 -6.01
CA TYR A 5 -31.00 15.50 -4.94
C TYR A 5 -30.34 16.81 -4.52
N THR A 6 -30.19 17.02 -3.22
CA THR A 6 -29.53 18.23 -2.67
C THR A 6 -28.01 18.10 -2.69
N VAL A 7 -27.48 16.87 -2.57
CA VAL A 7 -26.04 16.59 -2.61
C VAL A 7 -25.76 15.49 -3.63
N ILE A 8 -24.73 15.70 -4.45
CA ILE A 8 -24.20 14.68 -5.36
C ILE A 8 -22.77 14.37 -4.91
N ILE A 9 -22.52 13.11 -4.58
CA ILE A 9 -21.18 12.59 -4.28
C ILE A 9 -20.65 11.92 -5.54
N ILE A 10 -19.52 12.39 -6.06
CA ILE A 10 -18.88 11.81 -7.25
C ILE A 10 -17.78 10.85 -6.77
N GLY A 11 -17.93 9.57 -7.08
CA GLY A 11 -17.07 8.48 -6.65
C GLY A 11 -17.57 7.78 -5.40
N SER A 12 -17.61 6.45 -5.46
CA SER A 12 -17.96 5.53 -4.38
C SER A 12 -16.71 4.83 -3.80
N GLY A 13 -15.57 5.52 -3.83
CA GLY A 13 -14.40 5.15 -3.03
C GLY A 13 -14.62 5.34 -1.53
N VAL A 14 -13.61 4.98 -0.72
CA VAL A 14 -13.65 5.13 0.75
C VAL A 14 -14.10 6.52 1.19
N SER A 15 -13.60 7.58 0.56
CA SER A 15 -13.96 8.97 0.88
C SER A 15 -15.43 9.28 0.61
N GLY A 16 -15.95 8.90 -0.56
CA GLY A 16 -17.35 9.11 -0.94
C GLY A 16 -18.31 8.32 -0.08
N ILE A 17 -17.97 7.05 0.21
CA ILE A 17 -18.74 6.20 1.13
C ILE A 17 -18.74 6.81 2.53
N ALA A 18 -17.58 7.24 3.06
CA ALA A 18 -17.49 7.87 4.38
C ALA A 18 -18.29 9.18 4.48
N ALA A 19 -18.29 9.99 3.41
CA ALA A 19 -19.11 11.20 3.33
C ALA A 19 -20.61 10.86 3.39
N ALA A 20 -21.05 9.86 2.60
CA ALA A 20 -22.42 9.34 2.66
C ALA A 20 -22.76 8.78 4.05
N THR A 21 -21.85 8.04 4.70
CA THR A 21 -22.00 7.59 6.09
C THR A 21 -22.31 8.76 7.01
N LYS A 22 -21.54 9.83 6.89
CA LYS A 22 -21.67 11.00 7.76
C LYS A 22 -22.99 11.73 7.51
N LEU A 23 -23.43 11.88 6.26
CA LEU A 23 -24.73 12.46 5.94
C LEU A 23 -25.88 11.66 6.56
N LEU A 24 -25.87 10.33 6.38
CA LEU A 24 -26.89 9.44 6.94
C LEU A 24 -26.90 9.49 8.48
N LYS A 25 -25.75 9.51 9.14
CA LYS A 25 -25.64 9.68 10.60
C LYS A 25 -26.24 11.00 11.09
N ASN A 26 -26.25 12.04 10.26
CA ASN A 26 -26.88 13.33 10.54
C ASN A 26 -28.32 13.42 10.02
N LYS A 27 -28.95 12.27 9.72
CA LYS A 27 -30.33 12.17 9.23
C LYS A 27 -30.57 12.90 7.90
N PHE A 28 -29.51 13.10 7.11
CA PHE A 28 -29.58 13.68 5.78
C PHE A 28 -29.56 12.57 4.74
N ASN A 29 -30.68 12.36 4.04
CA ASN A 29 -30.87 11.27 3.08
C ASN A 29 -31.08 11.77 1.63
N ASN A 30 -31.15 13.08 1.39
CA ASN A 30 -31.37 13.62 0.05
C ASN A 30 -30.07 13.78 -0.75
N PHE A 31 -29.40 12.65 -1.00
CA PHE A 31 -28.17 12.60 -1.79
C PHE A 31 -28.13 11.40 -2.72
N ILE A 32 -27.25 11.47 -3.70
CA ILE A 32 -26.90 10.34 -4.59
C ILE A 32 -25.39 10.21 -4.69
N ILE A 33 -24.91 8.98 -4.84
CA ILE A 33 -23.52 8.69 -5.18
C ILE A 33 -23.48 8.27 -6.65
N LEU A 34 -22.61 8.89 -7.43
CA LEU A 34 -22.36 8.52 -8.83
C LEU A 34 -20.98 7.88 -8.92
N GLU A 35 -20.92 6.62 -9.33
CA GLU A 35 -19.69 5.87 -9.55
C GLU A 35 -19.54 5.59 -11.05
N ALA A 36 -18.32 5.73 -11.56
CA ALA A 36 -18.01 5.46 -12.96
C ALA A 36 -17.84 3.96 -13.21
N GLU A 37 -17.29 3.25 -12.23
CA GLU A 37 -17.07 1.80 -12.28
C GLU A 37 -18.34 0.98 -11.97
N ASN A 38 -18.31 -0.30 -12.33
CA ASN A 38 -19.37 -1.25 -11.98
C ASN A 38 -19.23 -1.82 -10.55
N ARG A 39 -18.39 -1.20 -9.71
CA ARG A 39 -18.09 -1.61 -8.34
C ARG A 39 -17.83 -0.41 -7.45
N ILE A 40 -18.09 -0.59 -6.15
CA ILE A 40 -17.71 0.39 -5.13
C ILE A 40 -16.29 0.13 -4.61
N GLY A 41 -15.74 1.06 -3.82
CA GLY A 41 -14.44 0.93 -3.15
C GLY A 41 -13.30 1.70 -3.80
N GLY A 42 -13.44 2.12 -5.06
CA GLY A 42 -12.41 2.87 -5.78
C GLY A 42 -11.09 2.11 -5.84
N ARG A 43 -10.02 2.69 -5.30
CA ARG A 43 -8.67 2.06 -5.23
C ARG A 43 -8.54 0.92 -4.21
N ILE A 44 -9.62 0.51 -3.56
CA ILE A 44 -9.65 -0.70 -2.74
C ILE A 44 -10.33 -1.81 -3.53
N GLN A 45 -9.59 -2.87 -3.81
CA GLN A 45 -10.07 -4.01 -4.57
C GLN A 45 -9.39 -5.29 -4.11
N THR A 46 -10.13 -6.05 -3.30
CA THR A 46 -9.79 -7.42 -2.92
C THR A 46 -10.36 -8.39 -3.95
N LEU A 47 -9.55 -9.34 -4.42
CA LEU A 47 -9.99 -10.47 -5.25
C LEU A 47 -9.75 -11.80 -4.54
N PRO A 48 -10.63 -12.81 -4.70
CA PRO A 48 -10.35 -14.17 -4.26
C PRO A 48 -9.18 -14.76 -5.05
N PHE A 49 -8.27 -15.47 -4.38
CA PHE A 49 -7.13 -16.13 -5.01
C PHE A 49 -6.73 -17.38 -4.22
N GLY A 50 -6.93 -18.56 -4.83
CA GLY A 50 -6.78 -19.84 -4.11
C GLY A 50 -7.70 -19.91 -2.90
N ASP A 51 -7.15 -20.35 -1.76
CA ASP A 51 -7.86 -20.36 -0.46
C ASP A 51 -7.85 -19.00 0.26
N GLY A 52 -7.32 -17.95 -0.39
CA GLY A 52 -7.11 -16.63 0.18
C GLY A 52 -7.61 -15.51 -0.70
N HIS A 53 -7.01 -14.33 -0.52
CA HIS A 53 -7.33 -13.12 -1.25
C HIS A 53 -6.04 -12.42 -1.69
N ILE A 54 -6.13 -11.65 -2.77
CA ILE A 54 -5.08 -10.73 -3.21
C ILE A 54 -5.65 -9.32 -3.27
N GLU A 55 -4.83 -8.34 -2.87
CA GLU A 55 -5.19 -6.92 -2.95
C GLU A 55 -4.61 -6.34 -4.24
N LEU A 56 -5.46 -5.75 -5.09
CA LEU A 56 -5.02 -5.01 -6.27
C LEU A 56 -4.81 -3.51 -5.99
N GLY A 57 -4.95 -3.10 -4.73
CA GLY A 57 -4.88 -1.72 -4.30
C GLY A 57 -4.44 -1.61 -2.85
N ALA A 58 -5.25 -0.95 -2.00
CA ALA A 58 -4.91 -0.83 -0.57
C ALA A 58 -4.70 -2.20 0.09
N GLN A 59 -3.56 -2.36 0.78
CA GLN A 59 -3.14 -3.63 1.35
C GLN A 59 -2.81 -3.56 2.85
N TRP A 60 -2.27 -2.43 3.32
CA TRP A 60 -1.76 -2.30 4.69
C TRP A 60 -2.44 -1.19 5.48
N ILE A 61 -2.47 -1.39 6.79
CA ILE A 61 -2.75 -0.35 7.79
C ILE A 61 -1.38 0.11 8.32
N HIS A 62 -1.09 1.40 8.15
CA HIS A 62 0.17 2.01 8.59
C HIS A 62 0.02 2.53 10.02
N GLY A 63 0.57 1.81 11.00
CA GLY A 63 0.59 2.19 12.41
C GLY A 63 -0.75 2.02 13.14
N GLU A 64 -0.65 1.86 14.45
CA GLU A 64 -1.78 1.67 15.36
C GLU A 64 -2.28 2.99 15.96
N GLU A 65 -1.38 3.95 16.21
CA GLU A 65 -1.72 5.14 16.99
C GLU A 65 -2.43 6.21 16.15
N GLY A 66 -3.60 6.64 16.62
CA GLY A 66 -4.40 7.65 15.93
C GLY A 66 -4.94 7.22 14.56
N ASN A 67 -4.78 5.95 14.19
CA ASN A 67 -5.21 5.43 12.90
C ASN A 67 -6.66 4.93 12.97
N VAL A 68 -7.57 5.65 12.32
CA VAL A 68 -9.01 5.32 12.31
C VAL A 68 -9.29 3.96 11.67
N VAL A 69 -8.48 3.54 10.69
CA VAL A 69 -8.63 2.24 10.02
C VAL A 69 -8.23 1.12 10.96
N TYR A 70 -7.12 1.29 11.69
CA TYR A 70 -6.70 0.34 12.73
C TYR A 70 -7.79 0.15 13.78
N ASN A 71 -8.31 1.25 14.34
CA ASN A 71 -9.35 1.19 15.38
C ASN A 71 -10.60 0.45 14.88
N MET A 72 -11.11 0.82 13.70
CA MET A 72 -12.28 0.16 13.10
C MET A 72 -12.07 -1.35 12.87
N ALA A 73 -10.88 -1.74 12.41
CA ALA A 73 -10.56 -3.14 12.14
C ALA A 73 -10.32 -3.94 13.42
N SER A 74 -9.65 -3.35 14.40
CA SER A 74 -9.32 -3.96 15.70
C SER A 74 -10.58 -4.27 16.50
N ASP A 75 -11.53 -3.33 16.54
CA ASP A 75 -12.83 -3.49 17.22
C ASP A 75 -13.65 -4.68 16.68
N GLN A 76 -13.32 -5.15 15.49
CA GLN A 76 -13.98 -6.28 14.82
C GLN A 76 -13.10 -7.53 14.75
N ASN A 77 -11.94 -7.55 15.43
CA ASN A 77 -10.96 -8.65 15.41
C ASN A 77 -10.47 -9.02 13.99
N LEU A 78 -10.28 -7.99 13.15
CA LEU A 78 -9.89 -8.17 11.75
C LEU A 78 -8.41 -7.84 11.49
N VAL A 79 -7.71 -7.30 12.48
CA VAL A 79 -6.27 -7.05 12.43
C VAL A 79 -5.50 -8.37 12.57
N SER A 80 -4.52 -8.60 11.70
CA SER A 80 -3.58 -9.72 11.84
C SER A 80 -2.61 -9.47 13.00
N ASP A 81 -2.25 -10.50 13.75
CA ASP A 81 -1.20 -10.44 14.78
C ASP A 81 0.21 -10.60 14.19
N ARG A 82 0.32 -10.99 12.91
CA ARG A 82 1.62 -11.17 12.26
C ARG A 82 2.30 -9.82 12.04
N ARG A 83 3.59 -9.78 12.32
CA ARG A 83 4.47 -8.62 12.14
C ARG A 83 5.73 -9.13 11.44
N GLU A 84 5.82 -8.87 10.15
CA GLU A 84 6.99 -9.20 9.36
C GLU A 84 8.16 -8.29 9.72
N THR A 85 9.34 -8.88 9.88
CA THR A 85 10.57 -8.18 10.21
C THR A 85 11.54 -8.25 9.06
N MET A 86 12.46 -7.30 9.02
CA MET A 86 13.57 -7.33 8.06
C MET A 86 14.33 -8.65 8.11
N GLN A 87 14.56 -9.16 9.32
CA GLN A 87 15.27 -10.43 9.51
C GLN A 87 14.53 -11.61 8.89
N GLN A 88 13.20 -11.64 8.95
CA GLN A 88 12.39 -12.68 8.30
C GLN A 88 12.45 -12.56 6.78
N PHE A 89 12.38 -11.34 6.24
CA PHE A 89 12.55 -11.10 4.81
C PHE A 89 13.93 -11.58 4.32
N MET A 90 15.01 -11.21 5.03
CA MET A 90 16.38 -11.62 4.71
C MET A 90 16.62 -13.13 4.78
N ASN A 91 15.83 -13.84 5.59
CA ASN A 91 15.87 -15.29 5.74
C ASN A 91 14.96 -16.04 4.74
N SER A 92 14.22 -15.31 3.90
CA SER A 92 13.33 -15.92 2.91
C SER A 92 14.09 -16.56 1.76
N THR A 93 13.46 -17.52 1.09
CA THR A 93 13.98 -18.12 -0.15
C THR A 93 13.71 -17.18 -1.32
N PHE A 94 14.78 -16.71 -1.96
CA PHE A 94 14.68 -15.92 -3.19
C PHE A 94 14.78 -16.83 -4.39
N VAL A 95 13.88 -16.65 -5.36
CA VAL A 95 13.83 -17.45 -6.59
C VAL A 95 13.82 -16.52 -7.80
N THR A 96 14.55 -16.90 -8.84
CA THR A 96 14.50 -16.25 -10.15
C THR A 96 13.19 -16.54 -10.87
N SER A 97 12.89 -15.80 -11.92
CA SER A 97 11.73 -16.06 -12.79
C SER A 97 11.74 -17.43 -13.49
N SER A 98 12.91 -18.09 -13.58
CA SER A 98 13.03 -19.47 -14.07
C SER A 98 12.81 -20.52 -12.97
N GLY A 99 12.48 -20.11 -11.75
CA GLY A 99 12.26 -20.99 -10.60
C GLY A 99 13.55 -21.48 -9.93
N CYS A 100 14.71 -20.92 -10.29
CA CYS A 100 15.97 -21.28 -9.67
C CYS A 100 16.18 -20.49 -8.37
N GLU A 101 16.44 -21.19 -7.28
CA GLU A 101 16.79 -20.58 -5.99
C GLU A 101 18.10 -19.79 -6.07
N ILE A 102 18.10 -18.60 -5.47
CA ILE A 102 19.25 -17.72 -5.37
C ILE A 102 19.92 -17.96 -4.01
N LYS A 103 21.01 -18.73 -4.01
CA LYS A 103 21.80 -19.05 -2.80
C LYS A 103 22.93 -18.04 -2.52
N SER A 104 23.00 -16.97 -3.31
CA SER A 104 24.12 -16.02 -3.31
C SER A 104 24.07 -15.10 -2.09
N ASP A 105 25.09 -15.14 -1.24
CA ASP A 105 25.28 -14.14 -0.16
C ASP A 105 25.40 -12.71 -0.72
N ARG A 106 25.80 -12.57 -2.00
CA ARG A 106 25.84 -11.26 -2.67
C ARG A 106 24.44 -10.65 -2.82
N LEU A 107 23.40 -11.44 -3.09
CA LEU A 107 22.02 -10.94 -3.14
C LEU A 107 21.62 -10.29 -1.81
N ARG A 108 22.02 -10.90 -0.68
CA ARG A 108 21.75 -10.34 0.65
C ARG A 108 22.44 -8.99 0.86
N GLU A 109 23.69 -8.84 0.40
CA GLU A 109 24.37 -7.55 0.43
C GLU A 109 23.66 -6.50 -0.44
N TYR A 110 23.14 -6.88 -1.61
CA TYR A 110 22.35 -5.98 -2.45
C TYR A 110 21.03 -5.56 -1.81
N ILE A 111 20.34 -6.50 -1.15
CA ILE A 111 19.13 -6.20 -0.40
C ILE A 111 19.43 -5.18 0.70
N LYS A 112 20.51 -5.36 1.47
CA LYS A 112 20.93 -4.39 2.50
C LYS A 112 21.17 -3.00 1.92
N VAL A 113 21.81 -2.92 0.76
CA VAL A 113 22.07 -1.63 0.09
C VAL A 113 20.77 -1.01 -0.43
N ALA A 114 19.89 -1.79 -1.05
CA ALA A 114 18.59 -1.31 -1.47
C ALA A 114 17.80 -0.75 -0.29
N TYR A 115 17.80 -1.45 0.85
CA TYR A 115 17.20 -0.94 2.09
C TYR A 115 17.84 0.34 2.60
N SER A 116 19.17 0.46 2.57
CA SER A 116 19.81 1.72 3.01
C SER A 116 19.43 2.89 2.11
N VAL A 117 19.23 2.68 0.81
CA VAL A 117 18.70 3.71 -0.11
C VAL A 117 17.28 4.12 0.29
N PHE A 118 16.40 3.16 0.56
CA PHE A 118 14.98 3.42 0.70
C PHE A 118 14.55 3.89 2.09
N ASP A 119 15.27 3.50 3.13
CA ASP A 119 14.83 3.69 4.53
C ASP A 119 15.85 4.47 5.38
N ASP A 120 17.11 4.61 4.92
CA ASP A 120 18.20 5.23 5.69
C ASP A 120 19.08 6.15 4.82
N SER A 121 18.43 7.01 4.03
CA SER A 121 19.13 8.02 3.25
C SER A 121 19.27 9.33 4.04
N PRO A 122 20.50 9.83 4.31
CA PRO A 122 20.70 11.12 4.94
C PRO A 122 20.02 12.22 4.13
N LYS A 123 19.46 13.21 4.84
CA LYS A 123 18.74 14.31 4.23
C LYS A 123 19.54 15.05 3.15
N ASP A 124 20.84 15.26 3.37
CA ASP A 124 21.72 15.90 2.42
C ASP A 124 21.81 15.14 1.08
N ASP A 125 21.75 13.81 1.11
CA ASP A 125 21.68 12.99 -0.11
C ASP A 125 20.33 13.18 -0.81
N LEU A 126 19.23 13.14 -0.04
CA LEU A 126 17.88 13.30 -0.56
C LEU A 126 17.64 14.66 -1.21
N GLU A 127 18.26 15.72 -0.68
CA GLU A 127 18.20 17.07 -1.25
C GLU A 127 19.10 17.23 -2.49
N ARG A 128 20.18 16.45 -2.57
CA ARG A 128 21.16 16.53 -3.66
C ARG A 128 20.71 15.81 -4.94
N PHE A 129 19.98 14.71 -4.81
CA PHE A 129 19.49 13.92 -5.95
C PHE A 129 18.05 14.27 -6.28
N MET A 130 17.74 14.42 -7.57
CA MET A 130 16.38 14.79 -7.98
C MET A 130 15.44 13.60 -7.94
N SER A 131 15.94 12.38 -8.19
CA SER A 131 15.12 11.17 -8.25
C SER A 131 15.65 9.98 -7.42
N LEU A 132 14.73 9.07 -7.06
CA LEU A 132 15.06 7.81 -6.37
C LEU A 132 16.00 6.93 -7.20
N GLY A 133 15.79 6.88 -8.51
CA GLY A 133 16.65 6.12 -9.42
C GLY A 133 18.10 6.63 -9.41
N GLU A 134 18.30 7.96 -9.47
CA GLU A 134 19.65 8.56 -9.40
C GLU A 134 20.36 8.23 -8.08
N LEU A 135 19.65 8.36 -6.95
CA LEU A 135 20.18 8.03 -5.63
C LEU A 135 20.55 6.55 -5.52
N PHE A 136 19.68 5.65 -5.99
CA PHE A 136 19.93 4.22 -5.99
C PHE A 136 21.16 3.87 -6.82
N HIS A 137 21.28 4.41 -8.04
CA HIS A 137 22.45 4.19 -8.89
C HIS A 137 23.74 4.71 -8.23
N LYS A 138 23.69 5.89 -7.60
CA LYS A 138 24.85 6.46 -6.93
C LYS A 138 25.37 5.55 -5.81
N ARG A 139 24.48 5.00 -4.99
CA ARG A 139 24.87 4.15 -3.85
C ARG A 139 25.33 2.75 -4.28
N THR A 140 24.87 2.30 -5.43
CA THR A 140 25.25 1.00 -5.97
C THR A 140 26.49 1.05 -6.87
N GLU A 141 26.97 2.25 -7.25
CA GLU A 141 28.08 2.44 -8.20
C GLU A 141 29.41 1.78 -7.77
N ASN A 142 29.69 1.77 -6.47
CA ASN A 142 30.94 1.25 -5.91
C ASN A 142 30.84 -0.22 -5.49
N ILE A 143 29.66 -0.80 -5.66
CA ILE A 143 29.45 -2.22 -5.45
C ILE A 143 29.83 -2.89 -6.76
N LEU A 144 30.81 -3.80 -6.72
CA LEU A 144 31.20 -4.58 -7.88
C LEU A 144 30.03 -5.48 -8.30
N ILE A 145 29.25 -4.95 -9.23
CA ILE A 145 28.06 -5.56 -9.83
C ILE A 145 28.52 -6.26 -11.10
N ASP A 146 28.41 -7.59 -11.12
CA ASP A 146 28.34 -8.29 -12.39
C ASP A 146 26.92 -8.05 -12.95
N SER A 147 26.77 -6.99 -13.75
CA SER A 147 25.47 -6.58 -14.30
C SER A 147 24.83 -7.64 -15.21
N GLU A 148 25.60 -8.64 -15.62
CA GLU A 148 25.16 -9.76 -16.45
C GLU A 148 24.68 -10.96 -15.61
N GLU A 149 24.87 -10.95 -14.28
CA GLU A 149 24.32 -11.98 -13.40
C GLU A 149 22.78 -11.83 -13.34
N LEU A 150 22.06 -12.77 -13.99
CA LEU A 150 20.60 -12.76 -14.13
C LEU A 150 19.82 -12.45 -12.82
N PRO A 151 20.15 -13.06 -11.66
CA PRO A 151 19.60 -12.68 -10.35
C PRO A 151 19.65 -11.19 -10.03
N LEU A 152 20.75 -10.51 -10.36
CA LEU A 152 20.97 -9.11 -10.02
C LEU A 152 20.14 -8.17 -10.89
N LYS A 153 20.06 -8.45 -12.19
CA LYS A 153 19.16 -7.71 -13.10
C LYS A 153 17.70 -7.84 -12.68
N GLN A 154 17.28 -9.04 -12.29
CA GLN A 154 15.93 -9.28 -11.78
C GLN A 154 15.69 -8.58 -10.43
N PHE A 155 16.69 -8.55 -9.55
CA PHE A 155 16.60 -7.83 -8.28
C PHE A 155 16.46 -6.32 -8.45
N ILE A 156 17.27 -5.68 -9.30
CA ILE A 156 17.17 -4.25 -9.59
C ILE A 156 15.80 -3.91 -10.19
N ASN A 157 15.33 -4.73 -11.13
CA ASN A 157 13.99 -4.57 -11.71
C ASN A 157 12.89 -4.69 -10.64
N TRP A 158 13.02 -5.64 -9.71
CA TRP A 158 12.11 -5.78 -8.58
C TRP A 158 12.13 -4.54 -7.67
N CYS A 159 13.31 -4.01 -7.32
CA CYS A 159 13.45 -2.78 -6.52
C CYS A 159 12.74 -1.59 -7.17
N GLN A 160 12.90 -1.41 -8.49
CA GLN A 160 12.21 -0.36 -9.23
C GLN A 160 10.68 -0.53 -9.15
N HIS A 161 10.15 -1.73 -9.44
CA HIS A 161 8.71 -1.97 -9.34
C HIS A 161 8.17 -1.77 -7.92
N TYR A 162 8.93 -2.21 -6.91
CA TYR A 162 8.59 -2.02 -5.52
C TYR A 162 8.47 -0.53 -5.21
N GLN A 163 9.49 0.29 -5.51
CA GLN A 163 9.43 1.73 -5.25
C GLN A 163 8.34 2.46 -6.04
N ASN A 164 8.15 2.09 -7.30
CA ASN A 164 7.09 2.63 -8.14
C ASN A 164 5.70 2.39 -7.54
N SER A 165 5.48 1.23 -6.90
CA SER A 165 4.20 0.93 -6.26
C SER A 165 3.88 1.83 -5.06
N TYR A 166 4.89 2.24 -4.28
CA TYR A 166 4.73 3.18 -3.17
C TYR A 166 4.55 4.63 -3.64
N ASN A 167 5.28 5.02 -4.67
CA ASN A 167 5.29 6.41 -5.16
C ASN A 167 4.20 6.70 -6.19
N GLY A 168 3.59 5.66 -6.79
CA GLY A 168 2.63 5.81 -7.87
C GLY A 168 3.28 6.36 -9.15
N SER A 169 4.52 5.96 -9.43
CA SER A 169 5.30 6.38 -10.61
C SER A 169 5.49 5.23 -11.58
N ASP A 170 5.55 5.52 -12.88
CA ASP A 170 5.90 4.51 -13.89
C ASP A 170 7.41 4.23 -13.90
N ASN A 171 8.20 5.21 -13.44
CA ASN A 171 9.64 5.15 -13.42
C ASN A 171 10.20 5.83 -12.15
N TRP A 172 11.10 5.15 -11.43
CA TRP A 172 11.73 5.69 -10.22
C TRP A 172 12.68 6.87 -10.48
N PHE A 173 12.99 7.16 -11.76
CA PHE A 173 13.69 8.39 -12.17
C PHE A 173 12.77 9.62 -12.20
N GLU A 174 11.45 9.42 -12.09
CA GLU A 174 10.46 10.50 -11.97
C GLU A 174 9.99 10.69 -10.52
N ALA A 175 10.21 9.68 -9.67
CA ALA A 175 9.91 9.74 -8.24
C ALA A 175 10.97 10.57 -7.52
N SER A 176 10.55 11.67 -6.89
CA SER A 176 11.45 12.57 -6.17
C SER A 176 12.08 11.90 -4.96
N ALA A 177 13.40 11.99 -4.80
CA ALA A 177 14.11 11.38 -3.68
C ALA A 177 13.68 12.00 -2.33
N ILE A 178 13.46 13.31 -2.29
CA ILE A 178 13.08 14.03 -1.06
C ILE A 178 11.73 13.56 -0.47
N ASN A 179 10.90 12.87 -1.26
CA ASN A 179 9.62 12.35 -0.77
C ASN A 179 9.81 11.40 0.42
N ILE A 180 10.96 10.71 0.51
CA ILE A 180 11.32 9.85 1.66
C ILE A 180 11.33 10.66 2.96
N ASP A 181 11.91 11.86 2.97
CA ASP A 181 12.00 12.73 4.17
C ASP A 181 10.65 13.38 4.52
N THR A 182 9.83 13.69 3.50
CA THR A 182 8.54 14.35 3.73
C THR A 182 7.46 13.40 4.27
N TYR A 183 7.66 12.09 4.16
CA TYR A 183 6.71 11.12 4.66
C TYR A 183 6.77 11.04 6.19
N LYS A 184 5.63 11.31 6.83
CA LYS A 184 5.52 11.14 8.28
C LYS A 184 5.04 9.73 8.60
N THR A 185 5.94 8.90 9.11
CA THR A 185 5.61 7.55 9.58
C THR A 185 4.56 7.58 10.69
N CYS A 186 3.51 6.78 10.53
CA CYS A 186 2.52 6.57 11.56
C CYS A 186 3.15 5.76 12.72
N PRO A 187 2.94 6.15 13.99
CA PRO A 187 3.52 5.42 15.10
C PRO A 187 3.01 3.98 15.17
N GLY A 188 3.92 3.06 15.53
CA GLY A 188 3.65 1.63 15.60
C GLY A 188 4.13 0.87 14.36
N TYR A 189 3.51 -0.27 14.04
CA TYR A 189 3.94 -1.15 12.97
C TYR A 189 3.42 -0.67 11.60
N PRO A 190 4.30 -0.48 10.60
CA PRO A 190 3.92 0.20 9.35
C PRO A 190 3.20 -0.70 8.34
N ALA A 191 3.14 -2.02 8.51
CA ALA A 191 2.64 -2.94 7.47
C ALA A 191 1.60 -3.93 8.00
N ILE A 192 0.64 -3.47 8.80
CA ILE A 192 -0.36 -4.34 9.42
C ILE A 192 -1.34 -4.84 8.34
N SER A 193 -1.50 -6.16 8.25
CA SER A 193 -2.40 -6.80 7.28
C SER A 193 -3.75 -7.16 7.89
N TRP A 194 -4.76 -7.33 7.03
CA TRP A 194 -6.06 -7.90 7.42
C TRP A 194 -5.95 -9.40 7.66
N LYS A 195 -6.63 -9.90 8.68
CA LYS A 195 -6.64 -11.31 9.08
C LYS A 195 -7.47 -12.19 8.15
N SER A 196 -8.57 -11.67 7.61
CA SER A 196 -9.50 -12.41 6.74
C SER A 196 -10.32 -11.46 5.87
N LYS A 197 -10.98 -11.99 4.83
CA LYS A 197 -11.92 -11.29 3.91
C LYS A 197 -11.31 -10.16 3.04
N GLY A 198 -10.04 -9.84 3.27
CA GLY A 198 -9.29 -8.80 2.57
C GLY A 198 -9.69 -7.38 2.96
N PHE A 199 -8.94 -6.42 2.44
CA PHE A 199 -8.98 -5.01 2.79
C PHE A 199 -10.30 -4.36 2.39
N SER A 200 -10.99 -4.86 1.34
CA SER A 200 -12.32 -4.41 0.94
C SER A 200 -13.35 -4.46 2.08
N THR A 201 -13.13 -5.23 3.15
CA THR A 201 -13.96 -5.24 4.36
C THR A 201 -14.13 -3.85 4.99
N ILE A 202 -13.18 -2.93 4.81
CA ILE A 202 -13.31 -1.54 5.28
C ILE A 202 -14.54 -0.82 4.71
N ILE A 203 -14.97 -1.21 3.50
CA ILE A 203 -16.15 -0.68 2.83
C ILE A 203 -17.41 -1.05 3.61
N ASP A 204 -17.47 -2.26 4.17
CA ASP A 204 -18.60 -2.72 4.99
C ASP A 204 -18.60 -2.02 6.36
N LEU A 205 -17.41 -1.83 6.96
CA LEU A 205 -17.28 -1.10 8.24
C LEU A 205 -17.76 0.34 8.14
N LEU A 206 -17.61 0.98 6.98
CA LEU A 206 -18.11 2.34 6.74
C LEU A 206 -19.63 2.38 6.51
N GLN A 207 -20.24 1.25 6.13
CA GLN A 207 -21.67 1.14 5.81
C GLN A 207 -22.52 0.73 7.02
N VAL A 208 -22.21 1.26 8.21
CA VAL A 208 -22.93 0.99 9.47
C VAL A 208 -24.45 1.19 9.42
N TRP A 209 -24.99 1.94 8.44
CA TRP A 209 -26.45 2.06 8.25
C TRP A 209 -27.14 0.78 7.78
N LYS A 210 -26.41 -0.18 7.20
CA LYS A 210 -26.97 -1.49 6.83
C LYS A 210 -27.52 -2.25 8.04
N TYR A 211 -27.08 -1.91 9.25
CA TYR A 211 -27.48 -2.56 10.49
C TYR A 211 -28.46 -1.71 11.33
N THR A 212 -28.80 -0.50 10.89
CA THR A 212 -29.68 0.44 11.63
C THR A 212 -30.86 0.95 10.83
N ALA A 213 -31.00 0.56 9.55
CA ALA A 213 -32.21 0.83 8.79
C ALA A 213 -33.37 0.00 9.37
N PRO A 214 -34.54 0.60 9.65
CA PRO A 214 -35.75 -0.17 9.90
C PRO A 214 -35.99 -1.04 8.66
N VAL A 215 -36.29 -2.32 8.89
CA VAL A 215 -36.93 -3.15 7.87
C VAL A 215 -38.26 -2.47 7.56
N ASN A 216 -38.34 -1.82 6.41
CA ASN A 216 -39.61 -1.35 5.87
C ASN A 216 -40.36 -2.53 5.27
#